data_AF-A0A090X0J9-F1
#
_entry.id   AF-A0A090X0J9-F1
#
_cell.length_a   1.000
_cell.length_b   1.000
_cell.length_c   1.000
_cell.angle_alpha   90.00
_cell.angle_beta   90.00
_cell.angle_gamma   90.00
#
_symmetry.space_group_name_H-M   'P 1'
#
loop_
_entity.id
_entity.type
_entity.pdbx_description
1 polymer ?
#
loop_
_entity_poly.entity_id
_entity_poly.type
_entity_poly.pdbx_seq_one_letter_code
_entity_poly.pdbx_strand_id
1 'polypeptide(L)'
;MSNFLLDNYHLITYSLEFLAAVTGLFFYKKYKNTAAKYFIYFLWFIAISDTLCYYTQYVKPDRFLSFLIGTKFEKNHWWSNLYWVIGAIMFFSFYYRKILKTELHKRMIKVASYGFFAFSLIYIALIGMLFLINSFLF
;
A
#
# COMPACT_ATOMS: atom_id res chain seq x y z
N MET A 1 27.79 -5.13 -8.86
CA MET A 1 26.86 -5.47 -7.75
C MET A 1 25.63 -4.58 -7.77
N SER A 2 25.79 -3.24 -7.77
CA SER A 2 24.68 -2.28 -7.86
C SER A 2 23.77 -2.52 -9.07
N ASN A 3 24.34 -2.75 -10.25
CA ASN A 3 23.58 -2.88 -11.48
C ASN A 3 22.63 -4.08 -11.46
N PHE A 4 23.09 -5.24 -10.96
CA PHE A 4 22.25 -6.42 -10.82
C PHE A 4 21.03 -6.19 -9.92
N LEU A 5 21.21 -5.49 -8.80
CA LEU A 5 20.12 -5.18 -7.86
C LEU A 5 19.13 -4.17 -8.45
N LEU A 6 19.62 -3.19 -9.22
CA LEU A 6 18.77 -2.21 -9.89
C LEU A 6 17.95 -2.87 -11.02
N ASP A 7 18.59 -3.71 -11.83
CA ASP A 7 17.95 -4.39 -12.96
C ASP A 7 16.85 -5.37 -12.50
N ASN A 8 16.98 -5.92 -11.28
CA ASN A 8 16.02 -6.86 -10.70
C ASN A 8 15.21 -6.28 -9.52
N TYR A 9 15.25 -4.96 -9.31
CA TYR A 9 14.67 -4.31 -8.14
C TYR A 9 13.20 -4.70 -7.90
N HIS A 10 12.39 -4.64 -8.95
CA HIS A 10 10.98 -5.02 -8.87
C HIS A 10 10.82 -6.50 -8.51
N LEU A 11 11.53 -7.41 -9.19
CA LEU A 11 11.41 -8.84 -8.93
C LEU A 11 11.82 -9.19 -7.50
N ILE A 12 12.90 -8.60 -7.00
CA ILE A 12 13.41 -8.84 -5.65
C ILE A 12 12.41 -8.33 -4.61
N THR A 13 11.93 -7.09 -4.76
CA THR A 13 10.98 -6.47 -3.81
C THR A 13 9.69 -7.28 -3.70
N TYR A 14 9.07 -7.63 -4.84
CA TYR A 14 7.84 -8.44 -4.84
C TYR A 14 8.06 -9.83 -4.26
N SER A 15 9.21 -10.46 -4.54
CA SER A 15 9.55 -11.76 -3.97
C SER A 15 9.66 -11.69 -2.44
N LEU A 16 10.26 -10.63 -1.91
CA LEU A 16 10.38 -10.41 -0.46
C LEU A 16 9.03 -10.09 0.19
N GLU A 17 8.19 -9.29 -0.44
CA GLU A 17 6.83 -8.99 0.03
C GLU A 17 5.98 -10.25 0.11
N PHE A 18 6.02 -11.09 -0.94
CA PHE A 18 5.29 -12.34 -0.98
C PHE A 18 5.82 -13.34 0.06
N LEU A 19 7.14 -13.41 0.23
CA LEU A 19 7.78 -14.23 1.27
C LEU A 19 7.32 -13.79 2.66
N ALA A 20 7.24 -12.48 2.92
CA ALA A 20 6.75 -11.94 4.18
C ALA A 20 5.26 -12.29 4.41
N ALA A 21 4.42 -12.15 3.38
CA ALA A 21 2.99 -12.50 3.46
C ALA A 21 2.78 -14.01 3.72
N VAL A 22 3.51 -14.87 3.03
CA VAL A 22 3.49 -16.34 3.21
C VAL A 22 3.99 -16.72 4.60
N THR A 23 5.08 -16.10 5.07
CA THR A 23 5.57 -16.31 6.43
C THR A 23 4.52 -15.92 7.46
N GLY A 24 3.84 -14.78 7.27
CA GLY A 24 2.72 -14.37 8.10
C GLY A 24 1.60 -15.41 8.15
N LEU A 25 1.25 -16.01 7.00
CA LEU A 25 0.24 -17.06 6.90
C LEU A 25 0.67 -18.34 7.65
N PHE A 26 1.93 -18.74 7.51
CA PHE A 26 2.48 -19.90 8.22
C PHE A 26 2.35 -19.75 9.75
N PHE A 27 2.63 -18.56 10.27
CA PHE A 27 2.49 -18.25 11.70
C PHE A 27 1.07 -17.79 12.12
N TYR A 28 0.10 -17.73 11.21
CA TYR A 28 -1.24 -17.20 11.50
C TYR A 28 -1.92 -17.97 12.64
N LYS A 29 -1.84 -19.30 12.65
CA LYS A 29 -2.42 -20.13 13.72
C LYS A 29 -1.88 -19.76 15.12
N LYS A 30 -0.60 -19.37 15.20
CA LYS A 30 0.06 -18.95 16.45
C LYS A 30 -0.40 -17.56 16.90
N TYR A 31 -0.61 -16.64 15.96
CA TYR A 31 -0.92 -15.23 16.24
C TYR A 31 -2.40 -14.84 16.09
N LYS A 32 -3.30 -15.79 15.81
CA LYS A 32 -4.74 -15.55 15.59
C LYS A 32 -5.45 -14.78 16.71
N ASN A 33 -4.95 -14.88 17.94
CA ASN A 33 -5.54 -14.25 19.13
C ASN A 33 -4.84 -12.95 19.55
N THR A 34 -3.79 -12.53 18.86
CA THR A 34 -3.06 -11.29 19.16
C THR A 34 -3.33 -10.23 18.10
N ALA A 35 -2.91 -8.98 18.36
CA ALA A 35 -3.01 -7.91 17.38
C ALA A 35 -2.23 -8.21 16.08
N ALA A 36 -1.21 -9.07 16.12
CA ALA A 36 -0.38 -9.41 14.97
C ALA A 36 -1.17 -10.03 13.81
N LYS A 37 -2.36 -10.61 14.04
CA LYS A 37 -3.25 -11.08 12.97
C LYS A 37 -3.61 -9.99 11.96
N TYR A 38 -3.80 -8.75 12.43
CA TYR A 38 -4.14 -7.63 11.56
C TYR A 38 -2.96 -7.24 10.68
N PHE A 39 -1.73 -7.37 11.21
CA PHE A 39 -0.51 -7.17 10.43
C PHE A 39 -0.33 -8.23 9.35
N ILE A 40 -0.65 -9.49 9.65
CA ILE A 40 -0.64 -10.57 8.64
C ILE A 40 -1.62 -10.27 7.50
N TYR A 41 -2.84 -9.81 7.81
CA TYR A 41 -3.79 -9.39 6.78
C TYR A 41 -3.30 -8.20 5.97
N PHE A 42 -2.63 -7.24 6.61
CA PHE A 42 -2.05 -6.10 5.93
C PHE A 42 -0.94 -6.50 4.95
N LEU A 43 -0.05 -7.43 5.32
CA LEU A 43 0.98 -7.95 4.40
C LEU A 43 0.38 -8.57 3.14
N TRP A 44 -0.68 -9.37 3.29
CA TRP A 44 -1.39 -9.92 2.15
C TRP A 44 -2.10 -8.86 1.30
N PHE A 45 -2.73 -7.88 1.96
CA PHE A 45 -3.38 -6.76 1.28
C PHE A 45 -2.39 -5.97 0.44
N ILE A 46 -1.19 -5.68 0.96
CA ILE A 46 -0.11 -5.01 0.24
C ILE A 46 0.37 -5.86 -0.94
N ALA A 47 0.74 -7.12 -0.71
CA ALA A 47 1.23 -8.00 -1.77
C ALA A 47 0.25 -8.14 -2.94
N ILE A 48 -1.06 -8.22 -2.66
CA ILE A 48 -2.11 -8.23 -3.69
C ILE A 48 -2.20 -6.87 -4.38
N SER A 49 -2.17 -5.77 -3.63
CA SER A 49 -2.29 -4.41 -4.17
C SER A 49 -1.12 -4.05 -5.07
N ASP A 50 0.10 -4.45 -4.73
CA ASP A 50 1.30 -4.31 -5.57
C ASP A 50 1.18 -5.17 -6.82
N THR A 51 0.71 -6.42 -6.69
CA THR A 51 0.45 -7.30 -7.85
C THR A 51 -0.56 -6.66 -8.81
N LEU A 52 -1.57 -5.96 -8.30
CA LEU A 52 -2.49 -5.20 -9.14
C LEU A 52 -1.77 -4.04 -9.85
N CYS A 53 -0.92 -3.26 -9.18
CA CYS A 53 -0.12 -2.21 -9.83
C CYS A 53 0.75 -2.71 -11.00
N TYR A 54 1.16 -3.97 -10.98
CA TYR A 54 1.96 -4.58 -12.03
C TYR A 54 1.26 -4.64 -13.41
N TYR A 55 -0.08 -4.52 -13.49
CA TYR A 55 -0.79 -4.54 -14.77
C TYR A 55 -0.29 -3.46 -15.75
N THR A 56 0.21 -2.33 -15.21
CA THR A 56 0.74 -1.20 -15.98
C THR A 56 1.89 -1.60 -16.92
N GLN A 57 2.65 -2.66 -16.59
CA GLN A 57 3.69 -3.17 -17.48
C GLN A 57 3.16 -3.81 -18.78
N TYR A 58 1.87 -4.17 -18.80
CA TYR A 58 1.19 -4.69 -19.97
C TYR A 58 0.50 -3.61 -20.81
N VAL A 59 0.48 -2.35 -20.35
CA VAL A 59 -0.02 -1.20 -21.10
C VAL A 59 1.09 -0.67 -22.02
N LYS A 60 1.36 -1.40 -23.09
CA LYS A 60 2.36 -1.06 -24.13
C LYS A 60 1.78 -1.30 -25.52
N PRO A 61 2.22 -0.59 -26.58
CA PRO A 61 1.61 -0.67 -27.91
C PRO A 61 1.45 -2.10 -28.43
N ASP A 62 2.44 -2.96 -28.15
CA ASP A 62 2.48 -4.35 -28.62
C ASP A 62 1.94 -5.38 -27.61
N ARG A 63 1.24 -4.95 -26.55
CA ARG A 63 0.75 -5.81 -25.47
C ARG A 63 -0.77 -5.78 -25.33
N PHE A 64 -1.30 -6.76 -24.59
CA PHE A 64 -2.73 -7.01 -24.42
C PHE A 64 -3.53 -5.79 -23.90
N LEU A 65 -2.92 -4.95 -23.07
CA LEU A 65 -3.58 -3.78 -22.49
C LEU A 65 -3.27 -2.47 -23.24
N SER A 66 -2.87 -2.54 -24.51
CA SER A 66 -2.55 -1.37 -25.34
C SER A 66 -3.71 -0.36 -25.47
N PHE A 67 -4.95 -0.81 -25.34
CA PHE A 67 -6.15 0.05 -25.37
C PHE A 67 -6.25 1.04 -24.19
N LEU A 68 -5.47 0.83 -23.12
CA LEU A 68 -5.43 1.73 -21.96
C LEU A 68 -4.44 2.89 -22.16
N ILE A 69 -3.64 2.88 -23.22
CA ILE A 69 -2.69 3.95 -23.54
C ILE A 69 -3.45 5.25 -23.85
N GLY A 70 -3.02 6.36 -23.25
CA GLY A 70 -3.69 7.65 -23.34
C GLY A 70 -4.87 7.81 -22.38
N THR A 71 -5.20 6.79 -21.59
CA THR A 71 -6.24 6.87 -20.56
C THR A 71 -5.64 7.16 -19.18
N LYS A 72 -6.49 7.60 -18.23
CA LYS A 72 -6.08 7.78 -16.82
C LYS A 72 -5.64 6.47 -16.14
N PHE A 73 -5.94 5.32 -16.73
CA PHE A 73 -5.58 3.99 -16.22
C PHE A 73 -4.29 3.45 -16.84
N GLU A 74 -3.65 4.21 -17.74
CA GLU A 74 -2.33 3.86 -18.28
C GLU A 74 -1.31 3.67 -17.14
N LYS A 75 -1.41 4.52 -16.11
CA LYS A 75 -0.63 4.44 -14.88
C LYS A 75 -1.53 4.17 -13.69
N ASN A 76 -1.05 3.38 -12.74
CA ASN A 76 -1.82 3.01 -11.54
C ASN A 76 -1.44 3.83 -10.30
N HIS A 77 -1.05 5.10 -10.49
CA HIS A 77 -0.64 5.99 -9.40
C HIS A 77 -1.75 6.22 -8.39
N TRP A 78 -3.00 6.32 -8.85
CA TRP A 78 -4.16 6.54 -8.00
C TRP A 78 -4.36 5.41 -6.98
N TRP A 79 -4.28 4.15 -7.43
CA TRP A 79 -4.39 2.99 -6.55
C TRP A 79 -3.22 2.93 -5.59
N SER A 80 -1.99 3.07 -6.10
CA SER A 80 -0.76 3.10 -5.29
C SER A 80 -0.78 4.15 -4.20
N ASN A 81 -1.17 5.38 -4.55
CA ASN A 81 -1.33 6.47 -3.59
C ASN A 81 -2.42 6.17 -2.56
N LEU A 82 -3.55 5.58 -2.97
CA LEU A 82 -4.64 5.25 -2.05
C LEU A 82 -4.23 4.19 -1.02
N TYR A 83 -3.73 3.02 -1.46
CA TYR A 83 -3.44 1.95 -0.51
C TYR A 83 -2.15 2.20 0.28
N TRP A 84 -1.15 2.85 -0.31
CA TRP A 84 0.13 3.06 0.35
C TRP A 84 0.17 4.34 1.19
N VAL A 85 -0.19 5.49 0.62
CA VAL A 85 -0.09 6.77 1.35
C VAL A 85 -1.21 6.88 2.38
N ILE A 86 -2.45 6.59 2.00
CA ILE A 86 -3.59 6.73 2.91
C ILE A 86 -3.84 5.42 3.66
N GLY A 87 -3.93 4.32 2.93
CA GLY A 87 -4.27 3.01 3.48
C GLY A 87 -3.25 2.53 4.52
N ALA A 88 -1.94 2.60 4.23
CA ALA A 88 -0.92 2.17 5.19
C ALA A 88 -0.91 3.04 6.45
N ILE A 89 -0.99 4.38 6.33
CA ILE A 89 -1.02 5.29 7.47
C ILE A 89 -2.25 5.02 8.36
N MET A 90 -3.41 4.82 7.74
CA MET A 90 -4.64 4.48 8.46
C MET A 90 -4.54 3.10 9.14
N PHE A 91 -3.96 2.12 8.45
CA PHE A 91 -3.70 0.80 9.01
C PHE A 91 -2.75 0.87 10.21
N PHE A 92 -1.59 1.53 10.10
CA PHE A 92 -0.64 1.65 11.19
C PHE A 92 -1.22 2.43 12.37
N SER A 93 -2.00 3.49 12.12
CA SER A 93 -2.71 4.21 13.17
C SER A 93 -3.69 3.31 13.92
N PHE A 94 -4.44 2.47 13.21
CA PHE A 94 -5.31 1.46 13.81
C PHE A 94 -4.52 0.38 14.58
N TYR A 95 -3.45 -0.12 13.99
CA TYR A 95 -2.62 -1.19 14.54
C TYR A 95 -1.92 -0.77 15.83
N TYR A 96 -1.29 0.41 15.86
CA TYR A 96 -0.64 0.92 17.07
C TYR A 96 -1.62 1.15 18.22
N ARG A 97 -2.85 1.60 17.93
CA ARG A 97 -3.89 1.70 18.96
C ARG A 97 -4.25 0.36 19.62
N LYS A 98 -4.05 -0.77 18.92
CA LYS A 98 -4.27 -2.13 19.47
C LYS A 98 -3.10 -2.64 20.32
N ILE A 99 -1.90 -2.10 20.13
CA ILE A 99 -0.66 -2.59 20.79
C ILE A 99 -0.28 -1.71 21.97
N LEU A 100 -0.50 -0.39 21.86
CA LEU A 100 -0.19 0.54 22.92
C LEU A 100 -1.03 0.23 24.17
N LYS A 101 -0.41 0.36 25.33
CA LYS A 101 -1.06 0.11 26.63
C LYS A 101 -1.73 1.37 27.17
N THR A 102 -1.06 2.52 27.00
CA THR A 102 -1.48 3.80 27.57
C THR A 102 -2.62 4.45 26.79
N GLU A 103 -3.74 4.73 27.46
CA GLU A 103 -4.94 5.31 26.85
C GLU A 103 -4.73 6.70 26.26
N LEU A 104 -3.85 7.52 26.86
CA LEU A 104 -3.49 8.83 26.33
C LEU A 104 -2.89 8.71 24.92
N HIS A 105 -1.94 7.79 24.72
CA HIS A 105 -1.32 7.56 23.41
C HIS A 105 -2.32 7.04 22.38
N LYS A 106 -3.23 6.13 22.78
CA LYS A 106 -4.31 5.66 21.90
C LYS A 106 -5.21 6.81 21.45
N ARG A 107 -5.52 7.74 22.36
CA ARG A 107 -6.36 8.91 22.08
C ARG A 107 -5.67 9.88 21.12
N MET A 108 -4.39 10.17 21.34
CA MET A 108 -3.59 11.02 20.45
C MET A 108 -3.56 10.46 19.02
N ILE A 109 -3.23 9.16 18.87
CA ILE A 109 -3.20 8.51 17.55
C ILE A 109 -4.59 8.52 16.90
N LYS A 110 -5.65 8.29 17.69
CA LYS A 110 -7.02 8.34 17.17
C LYS A 110 -7.34 9.73 16.58
N VAL A 111 -7.07 10.80 17.32
CA VAL A 111 -7.33 12.17 16.86
C VAL A 111 -6.47 12.52 15.64
N ALA A 112 -5.17 12.22 15.69
CA ALA A 112 -4.25 12.46 14.57
C ALA A 112 -4.68 11.69 13.31
N SER A 113 -5.13 10.44 13.45
CA SER A 113 -5.60 9.61 12.33
C SER A 113 -6.85 10.18 11.67
N TYR A 114 -7.83 10.67 12.45
CA TYR A 114 -9.00 11.34 11.86
C TYR A 114 -8.64 12.66 11.19
N GLY A 115 -7.74 13.45 11.78
CA GLY A 115 -7.23 14.68 11.17
C GLY A 115 -6.52 14.41 9.84
N PHE A 116 -5.62 13.43 9.81
CA PHE A 116 -4.95 12.99 8.59
C PHE A 116 -5.94 12.51 7.52
N PHE A 117 -6.94 11.70 7.90
CA PHE A 117 -7.93 11.19 6.97
C PHE A 117 -8.79 12.31 6.37
N ALA A 118 -9.28 13.24 7.20
CA ALA A 118 -10.04 14.39 6.72
C ALA A 118 -9.20 15.29 5.80
N PHE A 119 -7.95 15.57 6.17
CA PHE A 119 -7.03 16.33 5.33
C PHE A 119 -6.77 15.63 3.99
N SER A 120 -6.57 14.31 4.01
CA SER A 120 -6.37 13.52 2.79
C SER A 120 -7.58 13.56 1.86
N LEU A 121 -8.80 13.49 2.39
CA LEU A 121 -10.02 13.63 1.60
C LEU A 121 -10.17 15.02 0.99
N ILE A 122 -9.88 16.07 1.77
CA ILE A 122 -9.89 17.47 1.27
C ILE A 122 -8.85 17.63 0.15
N TYR A 123 -7.64 17.08 0.35
CA TYR A 123 -6.59 17.11 -0.65
C TYR A 123 -7.02 16.43 -1.96
N ILE A 124 -7.62 15.25 -1.88
CA ILE A 124 -8.15 14.55 -3.06
C ILE A 124 -9.30 15.33 -3.71
N ALA A 125 -10.18 15.96 -2.94
CA ALA A 125 -11.29 16.74 -3.48
C ALA A 125 -10.83 18.00 -4.23
N LEU A 126 -9.81 18.70 -3.72
CA LEU A 126 -9.30 19.94 -4.31
C LEU A 126 -8.29 19.70 -5.44
N ILE A 127 -7.42 18.70 -5.28
CA ILE A 127 -6.22 18.47 -6.11
C ILE A 127 -6.31 17.10 -6.80
N GLY A 128 -7.52 16.53 -6.92
CA GLY A 128 -7.77 15.17 -7.39
C GLY A 128 -7.12 14.83 -8.72
N MET A 129 -6.96 15.80 -9.63
CA MET A 129 -6.26 15.55 -10.90
C MET A 129 -4.76 15.29 -10.72
N LEU A 130 -4.09 16.02 -9.81
CA LEU A 130 -2.66 15.82 -9.51
C LEU A 130 -2.42 14.49 -8.77
N PHE A 131 -3.35 14.10 -7.91
CA PHE A 131 -3.34 12.83 -7.18
C PHE A 131 -3.41 11.61 -8.11
N LEU A 132 -4.11 11.74 -9.24
CA LEU A 132 -4.22 10.69 -10.26
C LEU A 132 -2.96 10.59 -11.13
N ILE A 133 -2.24 11.70 -11.33
CA ILE A 133 -1.15 11.81 -12.30
C ILE A 133 0.22 11.52 -11.68
N ASN A 134 0.46 11.98 -10.45
CA ASN A 134 1.77 11.87 -9.81
C ASN A 134 1.82 10.72 -8.79
N SER A 135 2.88 9.93 -8.87
CA SER A 135 3.33 9.10 -7.76
C SER A 135 3.89 10.01 -6.68
N PHE A 136 3.45 9.88 -5.44
CA PHE A 136 4.07 10.58 -4.30
C PHE A 136 5.25 9.80 -3.69
N LEU A 137 5.61 8.66 -4.27
CA LEU A 137 6.62 7.73 -3.75
C LEU A 137 7.89 7.64 -4.62
N PHE A 138 7.88 8.25 -5.80
CA PHE A 138 8.96 8.32 -6.78
C PHE A 138 8.75 9.52 -7.69
#